data_AF-A0A8H3DB03-F1
#
_entry.id   AF-A0A8H3DB03-F1
#
_cell.length_a   1.000
_cell.length_b   1.000
_cell.length_c   1.000
_cell.angle_alpha   90.00
_cell.angle_beta   90.00
_cell.angle_gamma   90.00
#
_symmetry.space_group_name_H-M   'P 1'
#
loop_
_entity.id
_entity.type
_entity.pdbx_description
1 polymer ?
#
loop_
_entity_poly.entity_id
_entity_poly.type
_entity_poly.pdbx_seq_one_letter_code
_entity_poly.pdbx_strand_id
1 'polypeptide(L)'
;MTTLSFDDVSIASLPDQRSEAEERWVSFQPYLLSKGYQLRPRYQPDWVPSWKRTGGKASHAEDSLDPAPVRRLDATRIQDKQQVMLKMLAPPTEGNEGKNEFALLKCFSSPPLKDHPENHIVPCLDSFPIPGISSGQFVVMPLLSIYNDIPFHNLAEVHELLKQLFEGLLFMHRNNTAHLDIASPNVMMDARSLYDEPFHPFYQTLSLDASRLLQPRYKRSEKNIRYYYIDLGYSVRFDDSDSPRTIVGSQARELAPEQETGLPYDPFVADVYQLGKMIQRDLIPKIEQIKFLEPLVR
;
A
#
# COMPACT_ATOMS: atom_id res chain seq x y z
N MET A 1 -22.97 -9.59 -23.56
CA MET A 1 -22.27 -10.23 -22.42
C MET A 1 -21.58 -9.12 -21.68
N THR A 2 -22.07 -8.76 -20.50
CA THR A 2 -21.42 -7.81 -19.60
C THR A 2 -20.09 -8.44 -19.19
N THR A 3 -18.98 -7.86 -19.62
CA THR A 3 -17.66 -8.26 -19.11
C THR A 3 -17.62 -7.87 -17.65
N LEU A 4 -17.72 -8.84 -16.74
CA LEU A 4 -17.57 -8.63 -15.31
C LEU A 4 -16.23 -7.91 -15.07
N SER A 5 -16.24 -6.89 -14.21
CA SER A 5 -15.02 -6.15 -13.88
C SER A 5 -14.01 -7.10 -13.23
N PHE A 6 -12.72 -6.83 -13.41
CA PHE A 6 -11.66 -7.54 -12.67
C PHE A 6 -11.88 -7.45 -11.15
N ASP A 7 -12.61 -6.46 -10.67
CA ASP A 7 -12.89 -6.27 -9.24
C ASP A 7 -14.21 -6.87 -8.77
N ASP A 8 -15.02 -7.40 -9.69
CA ASP A 8 -16.33 -7.97 -9.39
C ASP A 8 -16.19 -9.42 -8.94
N VAL A 9 -15.54 -9.60 -7.78
CA VAL A 9 -15.34 -10.89 -7.11
C VAL A 9 -15.90 -10.84 -5.69
N SER A 10 -16.61 -11.89 -5.29
CA SER A 10 -17.09 -11.99 -3.91
C SER A 10 -15.93 -12.12 -2.92
N ILE A 11 -15.94 -11.28 -1.89
CA ILE A 11 -15.01 -11.36 -0.74
C ILE A 11 -15.61 -12.11 0.46
N ALA A 12 -16.84 -12.62 0.35
CA ALA A 12 -17.45 -13.36 1.44
C ALA A 12 -16.78 -14.72 1.61
N SER A 13 -16.08 -14.90 2.73
CA SER A 13 -15.44 -16.15 3.11
C SER A 13 -16.03 -16.70 4.42
N LEU A 14 -15.79 -17.98 4.66
CA LEU A 14 -15.95 -18.61 5.96
C LEU A 14 -14.58 -19.13 6.42
N PRO A 15 -14.42 -19.46 7.71
CA PRO A 15 -13.18 -20.05 8.17
C PRO A 15 -12.74 -21.23 7.31
N ASP A 16 -13.63 -22.17 7.00
CA ASP A 16 -13.31 -23.35 6.19
C ASP A 16 -13.71 -23.28 4.71
N GLN A 17 -14.10 -22.11 4.21
CA GLN A 17 -14.45 -21.91 2.81
C GLN A 17 -13.85 -20.60 2.29
N ARG A 18 -13.12 -20.70 1.18
CA ARG A 18 -12.54 -19.54 0.51
C ARG A 18 -13.61 -18.70 -0.19
N SER A 19 -13.39 -17.40 -0.23
CA SER A 19 -14.13 -16.51 -1.13
C SER A 19 -13.65 -16.63 -2.58
N GLU A 20 -14.38 -16.02 -3.52
CA GLU A 20 -13.97 -15.98 -4.93
C GLU A 20 -12.66 -15.22 -5.13
N ALA A 21 -12.46 -14.13 -4.38
CA ALA A 21 -11.21 -13.38 -4.38
C ALA A 21 -10.03 -14.28 -3.94
N GLU A 22 -10.23 -15.14 -2.94
CA GLU A 22 -9.21 -16.07 -2.46
C GLU A 22 -8.94 -17.19 -3.46
N GLU A 23 -9.98 -17.78 -4.08
CA GLU A 23 -9.81 -18.80 -5.11
C GLU A 23 -9.07 -18.25 -6.34
N ARG A 24 -9.24 -16.97 -6.66
CA ARG A 24 -8.43 -16.32 -7.69
C ARG A 24 -6.94 -16.33 -7.34
N TRP A 25 -6.56 -16.01 -6.11
CA TRP A 25 -5.16 -16.10 -5.67
C TRP A 25 -4.63 -17.53 -5.71
N VAL A 26 -5.45 -18.51 -5.29
CA VAL A 26 -5.10 -19.93 -5.35
C VAL A 26 -4.82 -20.37 -6.78
N SER A 27 -5.61 -19.90 -7.75
CA SER A 27 -5.41 -20.20 -9.17
C SER A 27 -4.04 -19.75 -9.69
N PHE A 28 -3.49 -18.67 -9.13
CA PHE A 28 -2.15 -18.16 -9.47
C PHE A 28 -1.03 -18.73 -8.60
N GLN A 29 -1.35 -19.49 -7.54
CA GLN A 29 -0.35 -19.96 -6.57
C GLN A 29 0.80 -20.75 -7.24
N PRO A 30 0.58 -21.70 -8.16
CA PRO A 30 1.68 -22.46 -8.76
C PRO A 30 2.63 -21.57 -9.57
N TYR A 31 2.06 -20.57 -10.27
CA TYR A 31 2.84 -19.60 -11.03
C TYR A 31 3.64 -18.67 -10.12
N LEU A 32 3.03 -18.13 -9.07
CA LEU A 32 3.71 -17.30 -8.06
C LEU A 32 4.85 -18.06 -7.38
N LEU A 33 4.62 -19.33 -7.05
CA LEU A 33 5.65 -20.20 -6.49
C LEU A 33 6.82 -20.40 -7.47
N SER A 34 6.54 -20.60 -8.76
CA SER A 34 7.58 -20.70 -9.81
C SER A 34 8.41 -19.42 -9.97
N LYS A 35 7.84 -18.27 -9.58
CA LYS A 35 8.53 -16.97 -9.53
C LYS A 35 9.29 -16.74 -8.23
N GLY A 36 9.25 -17.68 -7.29
CA GLY A 36 9.96 -17.59 -6.01
C GLY A 36 9.14 -16.97 -4.88
N TYR A 37 7.81 -16.88 -5.01
CA TYR A 37 6.90 -16.28 -4.03
C TYR A 37 5.93 -17.32 -3.48
N GLN A 38 6.08 -17.65 -2.20
CA GLN A 38 5.24 -18.63 -1.52
C GLN A 38 4.08 -17.93 -0.80
N LEU A 39 2.84 -18.28 -1.17
CA LEU A 39 1.65 -17.82 -0.46
C LEU A 39 1.43 -18.59 0.86
N ARG A 40 0.66 -17.99 1.79
CA ARG A 40 0.28 -18.62 3.07
C ARG A 40 -0.52 -19.92 2.90
N PRO A 41 -0.59 -20.79 3.92
CA PRO A 41 -1.29 -22.09 3.84
C PRO A 41 -2.72 -22.01 3.30
N ARG A 42 -3.48 -20.97 3.69
CA ARG A 42 -4.85 -20.74 3.22
C ARG A 42 -4.97 -20.66 1.70
N TYR A 43 -3.92 -20.26 0.99
CA TYR A 43 -3.92 -20.05 -0.47
C TYR A 43 -3.23 -21.18 -1.24
N GLN A 44 -2.93 -22.31 -0.59
CA GLN A 44 -2.35 -23.49 -1.25
C GLN A 44 -3.46 -24.31 -1.94
N PRO A 45 -3.29 -24.80 -3.18
CA PRO A 45 -4.35 -25.53 -3.90
C PRO A 45 -4.94 -26.73 -3.12
N ASP A 46 -4.13 -27.39 -2.31
CA ASP A 46 -4.47 -28.57 -1.49
C ASP A 46 -4.75 -28.21 -0.01
N TRP A 47 -5.02 -26.94 0.30
CA TRP A 47 -5.31 -26.49 1.66
C TRP A 47 -6.43 -27.31 2.29
N VAL A 48 -6.15 -27.76 3.50
CA VAL A 48 -7.14 -28.29 4.42
C VAL A 48 -7.03 -27.45 5.68
N PRO A 49 -8.14 -26.90 6.20
CA PRO A 49 -8.14 -26.09 7.40
C PRO A 49 -7.34 -26.75 8.54
N SER A 50 -6.38 -26.03 9.10
CA SER A 50 -5.43 -26.59 10.07
C SER A 50 -6.12 -27.21 11.29
N TRP A 51 -7.22 -26.61 11.76
CA TRP A 51 -8.01 -27.11 12.89
C TRP A 51 -8.72 -28.43 12.61
N LYS A 52 -9.02 -28.76 11.35
CA LYS A 52 -9.57 -30.09 10.99
C LYS A 52 -8.51 -31.18 11.16
N ARG A 53 -7.22 -30.86 11.05
CA ARG A 53 -6.10 -31.79 11.27
C ARG A 53 -5.72 -31.91 12.74
N THR A 54 -5.77 -30.81 13.48
CA THR A 54 -5.35 -30.78 14.90
C THR A 54 -6.49 -31.05 15.88
N GLY A 55 -7.76 -31.04 15.44
CA GLY A 55 -8.93 -31.11 16.32
C GLY A 55 -9.21 -29.80 17.08
N GLY A 56 -8.63 -28.68 16.65
CA GLY A 56 -8.73 -27.37 17.28
C GLY A 56 -10.00 -26.58 16.90
N LYS A 57 -10.03 -25.31 17.31
CA LYS A 57 -11.06 -24.34 16.87
C LYS A 57 -10.49 -23.45 15.76
N ALA A 58 -11.34 -23.15 14.77
CA ALA A 58 -10.97 -22.25 13.68
C ALA A 58 -10.48 -20.88 14.19
N SER A 59 -11.12 -20.32 15.21
CA SER A 59 -10.76 -19.01 15.79
C SER A 59 -9.36 -18.91 16.39
N HIS A 60 -8.63 -20.02 16.51
CA HIS A 60 -7.23 -20.05 16.99
C HIS A 60 -6.24 -20.37 15.87
N ALA A 61 -6.72 -20.48 14.64
CA ALA A 61 -5.94 -20.87 13.49
C ALA A 61 -5.72 -19.68 12.56
N GLU A 62 -4.47 -19.38 12.25
CA GLU A 62 -4.10 -18.30 11.34
C GLU A 62 -4.76 -18.44 9.96
N ASP A 63 -4.83 -19.67 9.45
CA ASP A 63 -5.43 -19.97 8.14
C ASP A 63 -6.96 -19.89 8.12
N SER A 64 -7.58 -19.47 9.23
CA SER A 64 -8.99 -19.06 9.29
C SER A 64 -9.21 -17.57 9.01
N LEU A 65 -8.15 -16.76 9.09
CA LEU A 65 -8.22 -15.31 8.93
C LEU A 65 -8.27 -14.93 7.45
N ASP A 66 -9.24 -14.09 7.08
CA ASP A 66 -9.39 -13.59 5.72
C ASP A 66 -9.26 -12.06 5.68
N PRO A 67 -8.24 -11.51 5.02
CA PRO A 67 -8.08 -10.07 4.81
C PRO A 67 -8.92 -9.51 3.65
N ALA A 68 -9.82 -10.29 3.05
CA ALA A 68 -10.59 -9.96 1.85
C ALA A 68 -9.67 -9.53 0.68
N PRO A 69 -8.79 -10.41 0.18
CA PRO A 69 -7.68 -10.05 -0.70
C PRO A 69 -8.14 -9.84 -2.14
N VAL A 70 -8.79 -8.71 -2.45
CA VAL A 70 -9.21 -8.39 -3.83
C VAL A 70 -7.98 -8.28 -4.75
N ARG A 71 -7.16 -7.23 -4.61
CA ARG A 71 -5.97 -7.02 -5.46
C ARG A 71 -4.64 -7.19 -4.74
N ARG A 72 -4.65 -7.42 -3.42
CA ARG A 72 -3.43 -7.47 -2.61
C ARG A 72 -3.39 -8.72 -1.74
N LEU A 73 -2.24 -9.38 -1.71
CA LEU A 73 -1.99 -10.52 -0.83
C LEU A 73 -0.52 -10.59 -0.45
N ASP A 74 -0.23 -11.01 0.77
CA ASP A 74 1.15 -11.23 1.21
C ASP A 74 1.76 -12.49 0.61
N ALA A 75 3.09 -12.52 0.56
CA ALA A 75 3.85 -13.72 0.24
C ALA A 75 5.18 -13.73 1.00
N THR A 76 5.79 -14.90 1.08
CA THR A 76 7.20 -15.05 1.50
C THR A 76 8.06 -15.23 0.25
N ARG A 77 9.02 -14.31 0.04
CA ARG A 77 10.04 -14.49 -0.99
C ARG A 77 10.98 -15.61 -0.56
N ILE A 78 11.11 -16.65 -1.39
CA ILE A 78 11.82 -17.88 -1.02
C ILE A 78 13.32 -17.65 -0.82
N GLN A 79 13.90 -16.77 -1.64
CA GLN A 79 15.34 -16.53 -1.71
C GLN A 79 15.93 -16.06 -0.39
N ASP A 80 15.23 -15.18 0.33
CA ASP A 80 15.72 -14.51 1.53
C ASP A 80 14.73 -14.57 2.71
N LYS A 81 13.63 -15.31 2.56
CA LYS A 81 12.57 -15.47 3.57
C LYS A 81 11.89 -14.16 3.97
N GLN A 82 12.00 -13.13 3.14
CA GLN A 82 11.40 -11.84 3.43
C GLN A 82 9.89 -11.85 3.14
N GLN A 83 9.10 -11.30 4.06
CA GLN A 83 7.69 -11.02 3.82
C GLN A 83 7.55 -9.85 2.84
N VAL A 84 6.70 -10.02 1.83
CA VAL A 84 6.40 -9.05 0.79
C VAL A 84 4.91 -8.94 0.58
N MET A 85 4.48 -7.85 -0.07
CA MET A 85 3.11 -7.65 -0.52
C MET A 85 3.06 -7.79 -2.04
N LEU A 86 2.17 -8.64 -2.55
CA LEU A 86 1.85 -8.76 -3.96
C LEU A 86 0.63 -7.87 -4.26
N LYS A 87 0.70 -7.05 -5.31
CA LYS A 87 -0.44 -6.31 -5.86
C LYS A 87 -0.68 -6.77 -7.30
N MET A 88 -1.93 -7.06 -7.64
CA MET A 88 -2.38 -7.25 -9.02
C MET A 88 -2.71 -5.89 -9.62
N LEU A 89 -1.96 -5.50 -10.65
CA LEU A 89 -2.27 -4.35 -11.50
C LEU A 89 -2.89 -4.89 -12.79
N ALA A 90 -4.21 -4.81 -12.90
CA ALA A 90 -4.94 -5.12 -14.11
C ALA A 90 -5.33 -3.82 -14.82
N PRO A 91 -5.48 -3.82 -16.17
CA PRO A 91 -6.01 -2.66 -16.88
C PRO A 91 -7.37 -2.24 -16.29
N PRO A 92 -7.63 -0.93 -16.14
CA PRO A 92 -8.92 -0.48 -15.66
C PRO A 92 -10.02 -0.91 -16.63
N THR A 93 -11.15 -1.36 -16.07
CA THR A 93 -12.37 -1.59 -16.85
C THR A 93 -13.02 -0.28 -17.27
N GLU A 94 -12.95 0.74 -16.41
CA GLU A 94 -13.48 2.10 -16.65
C GLU A 94 -12.58 3.16 -15.99
N GLY A 95 -12.62 4.40 -16.48
CA GLY A 95 -11.89 5.53 -15.88
C GLY A 95 -10.38 5.56 -16.17
N ASN A 96 -9.64 6.31 -15.35
CA ASN A 96 -8.19 6.51 -15.47
C ASN A 96 -7.38 5.85 -14.35
N GLU A 97 -8.03 5.23 -13.37
CA GLU A 97 -7.37 4.58 -12.25
C GLU A 97 -6.44 3.44 -12.72
N GLY A 98 -5.23 3.37 -12.16
CA GLY A 98 -4.26 2.30 -12.40
C GLY A 98 -3.56 2.34 -13.77
N LYS A 99 -3.98 3.21 -14.71
CA LYS A 99 -3.42 3.26 -16.09
C LYS A 99 -1.91 3.45 -16.10
N ASN A 100 -1.41 4.36 -15.26
CA ASN A 100 0.00 4.72 -15.20
C ASN A 100 0.73 4.08 -14.02
N GLU A 101 0.02 3.42 -13.11
CA GLU A 101 0.56 2.98 -11.82
C GLU A 101 1.81 2.10 -12.00
N PHE A 102 1.75 1.09 -12.87
CA PHE A 102 2.89 0.21 -13.10
C PHE A 102 4.10 0.95 -13.65
N ALA A 103 3.89 1.83 -14.64
CA ALA A 103 4.97 2.59 -15.26
C ALA A 103 5.65 3.54 -14.26
N LEU A 104 4.86 4.23 -13.42
CA LEU A 104 5.36 5.12 -12.39
C LEU A 104 6.14 4.33 -11.32
N LEU A 105 5.59 3.23 -10.81
CA LEU A 105 6.28 2.37 -9.84
C LEU A 105 7.61 1.88 -10.39
N LYS A 106 7.66 1.43 -11.65
CA LYS A 106 8.91 1.02 -12.29
C LYS A 106 9.90 2.17 -12.42
N CYS A 107 9.43 3.36 -12.78
CA CYS A 107 10.32 4.52 -12.92
C CYS A 107 10.95 4.93 -11.58
N PHE A 108 10.14 5.10 -10.52
CA PHE A 108 10.65 5.43 -9.18
C PHE A 108 11.48 4.31 -8.55
N SER A 109 11.37 3.08 -9.05
CA SER A 109 12.14 1.92 -8.57
C SER A 109 13.35 1.58 -9.44
N SER A 110 13.67 2.43 -10.43
CA SER A 110 14.84 2.26 -11.29
C SER A 110 15.89 3.36 -11.03
N PRO A 111 17.20 3.11 -11.25
CA PRO A 111 18.20 4.17 -11.19
C PRO A 111 17.89 5.27 -12.22
N PRO A 112 18.19 6.55 -11.91
CA PRO A 112 18.81 7.02 -10.67
C PRO A 112 17.81 7.27 -9.52
N LEU A 113 16.49 7.24 -9.79
CA LEU A 113 15.47 7.65 -8.82
C LEU A 113 15.41 6.73 -7.60
N LYS A 114 15.57 5.42 -7.80
CA LYS A 114 15.49 4.43 -6.71
C LYS A 114 16.51 4.68 -5.59
N ASP A 115 17.67 5.23 -5.94
CA ASP A 115 18.80 5.39 -5.04
C ASP A 115 18.78 6.79 -4.36
N HIS A 116 17.82 7.63 -4.71
CA HIS A 116 17.69 8.97 -4.14
C HIS A 116 17.11 8.91 -2.71
N PRO A 117 17.74 9.58 -1.72
CA PRO A 117 17.28 9.50 -0.33
C PRO A 117 15.89 10.10 -0.11
N GLU A 118 15.52 11.16 -0.86
CA GLU A 118 14.18 11.78 -0.81
C GLU A 118 13.11 10.96 -1.57
N ASN A 119 13.47 9.83 -2.20
CA ASN A 119 12.47 8.98 -2.83
C ASN A 119 11.71 8.17 -1.77
N HIS A 120 10.54 8.67 -1.41
CA HIS A 120 9.59 8.03 -0.50
C HIS A 120 8.40 7.40 -1.25
N ILE A 121 8.57 7.01 -2.51
CA ILE A 121 7.58 6.19 -3.22
C ILE A 121 7.88 4.72 -2.90
N VAL A 122 6.85 3.92 -2.66
CA VAL A 122 7.02 2.49 -2.39
C VAL A 122 7.79 1.79 -3.52
N PRO A 123 8.85 1.03 -3.19
CA PRO A 123 9.65 0.38 -4.21
C PRO A 123 8.94 -0.86 -4.79
N CYS A 124 9.02 -1.00 -6.10
CA CYS A 124 8.74 -2.21 -6.85
C CYS A 124 9.98 -3.11 -6.81
N LEU A 125 9.95 -4.13 -5.95
CA LEU A 125 11.04 -5.08 -5.72
C LEU A 125 11.18 -6.08 -6.87
N ASP A 126 10.06 -6.47 -7.46
CA ASP A 126 9.97 -7.34 -8.64
C ASP A 126 8.62 -7.13 -9.33
N SER A 127 8.53 -7.54 -10.59
CA SER A 127 7.30 -7.46 -11.37
C SER A 127 7.27 -8.50 -12.48
N PHE A 128 6.12 -9.14 -12.70
CA PHE A 128 5.95 -10.11 -13.78
C PHE A 128 4.49 -10.20 -14.24
N PRO A 129 4.22 -10.67 -15.48
CA PRO A 129 2.87 -10.70 -16.03
C PRO A 129 1.91 -11.58 -15.24
N ILE A 130 0.63 -11.19 -15.20
CA ILE A 130 -0.46 -12.05 -14.69
C ILE A 130 -0.92 -12.98 -15.82
N PRO A 131 -0.88 -14.32 -15.66
CA PRO A 131 -1.35 -15.24 -16.68
C PRO A 131 -2.81 -14.99 -17.05
N GLY A 132 -3.09 -14.91 -18.35
CA GLY A 132 -4.46 -14.72 -18.86
C GLY A 132 -4.98 -13.27 -18.82
N ILE A 133 -4.21 -12.31 -18.32
CA ILE A 133 -4.62 -10.89 -18.28
C ILE A 133 -3.69 -10.07 -19.15
N SER A 134 -4.19 -9.58 -20.29
CA SER A 134 -3.43 -8.71 -21.18
C SER A 134 -2.97 -7.45 -20.43
N SER A 135 -1.68 -7.12 -20.52
CA SER A 135 -1.04 -6.02 -19.78
C SER A 135 -1.15 -6.07 -18.26
N GLY A 136 -1.67 -7.15 -17.67
CA GLY A 136 -1.74 -7.32 -16.23
C GLY A 136 -0.36 -7.64 -15.63
N GLN A 137 -0.03 -7.03 -14.50
CA GLN A 137 1.24 -7.23 -13.80
C GLN A 137 1.00 -7.59 -12.33
N PHE A 138 1.66 -8.64 -11.85
CA PHE A 138 1.97 -8.76 -10.45
C PHE A 138 3.12 -7.81 -10.13
N VAL A 139 2.94 -7.02 -9.07
CA VAL A 139 3.98 -6.15 -8.51
C VAL A 139 4.28 -6.60 -7.10
N VAL A 140 5.56 -6.78 -6.81
CA VAL A 140 6.07 -7.16 -5.50
C VAL A 140 6.58 -5.91 -4.79
N MET A 141 6.04 -5.63 -3.61
CA MET A 141 6.38 -4.48 -2.78
C MET A 141 6.83 -4.95 -1.39
N PRO A 142 7.56 -4.13 -0.63
CA PRO A 142 7.81 -4.42 0.78
C PRO A 142 6.50 -4.60 1.55
N LEU A 143 6.49 -5.50 2.52
CA LEU A 143 5.44 -5.49 3.55
C LEU A 143 5.63 -4.26 4.42
N LEU A 144 4.64 -3.36 4.42
CA LEU A 144 4.63 -2.12 5.18
C LEU A 144 3.48 -2.11 6.19
N SER A 145 3.53 -1.16 7.11
CA SER A 145 2.56 -0.96 8.19
C SER A 145 1.88 0.39 8.07
N ILE A 146 0.65 0.52 8.53
CA ILE A 146 -0.01 1.83 8.60
C ILE A 146 0.80 2.71 9.56
N TYR A 147 1.13 3.92 9.13
CA TYR A 147 2.09 4.77 9.85
C TYR A 147 1.60 5.24 11.23
N ASN A 148 0.31 5.13 11.55
CA ASN A 148 -0.26 5.59 12.81
C ASN A 148 -0.85 4.47 13.69
N ASP A 149 -0.65 3.19 13.31
CA ASP A 149 -1.02 2.04 14.16
C ASP A 149 -0.17 1.96 15.42
N ILE A 150 1.12 2.32 15.31
CA ILE A 150 2.02 2.47 16.45
C ILE A 150 1.96 3.93 16.91
N PRO A 151 1.62 4.22 18.17
CA PRO A 151 1.62 5.58 18.67
C PRO A 151 3.01 6.23 18.61
N PHE A 152 3.07 7.52 18.29
CA PHE A 152 4.31 8.30 18.38
C PHE A 152 4.75 8.42 19.84
N HIS A 153 6.03 8.16 20.12
CA HIS A 153 6.56 8.26 21.46
C HIS A 153 6.88 9.71 21.87
N ASN A 154 7.32 10.53 20.92
CA ASN A 154 7.71 11.92 21.15
C ASN A 154 7.58 12.77 19.87
N LEU A 155 7.80 14.08 20.00
CA LEU A 155 7.71 15.02 18.87
C LEU A 155 8.78 14.84 17.81
N ALA A 156 9.94 14.25 18.13
CA ALA A 156 10.97 13.99 17.14
C ALA A 156 10.50 12.93 16.12
N GLU A 157 9.71 11.94 16.56
CA GLU A 157 9.14 10.94 15.65
C GLU A 157 8.07 11.53 14.72
N VAL A 158 7.29 12.50 15.22
CA VAL A 158 6.29 13.24 14.42
C VAL A 158 7.00 14.13 13.41
N HIS A 159 8.04 14.85 13.86
CA HIS A 159 8.88 15.67 12.99
C HIS A 159 9.48 14.83 11.86
N GLU A 160 10.01 13.64 12.16
CA GLU A 160 10.66 12.83 11.13
C GLU A 160 9.68 12.18 10.15
N LEU A 161 8.45 11.89 10.58
CA LEU A 161 7.37 11.59 9.63
C LEU A 161 7.11 12.78 8.70
N LEU A 162 6.82 13.96 9.25
CA LEU A 162 6.45 15.13 8.46
C LEU A 162 7.54 15.51 7.46
N LYS A 163 8.79 15.50 7.91
CA LYS A 163 9.96 15.76 7.06
C LYS A 163 10.02 14.79 5.88
N GLN A 164 9.93 13.48 6.11
CA GLN A 164 9.97 12.48 5.02
C GLN A 164 8.77 12.60 4.06
N LEU A 165 7.59 12.95 4.57
CA LEU A 165 6.43 13.22 3.72
C LEU A 165 6.67 14.45 2.82
N PHE A 166 7.17 15.55 3.39
CA PHE A 166 7.49 16.74 2.60
C PHE A 166 8.60 16.50 1.58
N GLU A 167 9.67 15.80 1.96
CA GLU A 167 10.76 15.39 1.06
C GLU A 167 10.23 14.50 -0.06
N GLY A 168 9.42 13.50 0.27
CA GLY A 168 8.80 12.58 -0.68
C GLY A 168 7.89 13.26 -1.68
N LEU A 169 7.04 14.17 -1.21
CA LEU A 169 6.12 14.92 -2.07
C LEU A 169 6.90 15.85 -3.00
N LEU A 170 7.86 16.61 -2.46
CA LEU A 170 8.70 17.49 -3.25
C LEU A 170 9.53 16.72 -4.28
N PHE A 171 10.03 15.54 -3.92
CA PHE A 171 10.74 14.66 -4.85
C PHE A 171 9.84 14.17 -5.97
N MET A 172 8.60 13.75 -5.66
CA MET A 172 7.61 13.36 -6.68
C MET A 172 7.30 14.52 -7.63
N HIS A 173 7.09 15.72 -7.09
CA HIS A 173 6.78 16.93 -7.84
C HIS A 173 7.94 17.39 -8.73
N ARG A 174 9.19 17.32 -8.24
CA ARG A 174 10.42 17.58 -9.02
C ARG A 174 10.59 16.60 -10.17
N ASN A 175 10.05 15.39 -10.04
CA ASN A 175 9.99 14.38 -11.09
C ASN A 175 8.66 14.43 -11.88
N ASN A 176 8.03 15.60 -11.91
CA ASN A 176 6.82 15.92 -12.68
C ASN A 176 5.66 14.95 -12.46
N THR A 177 5.56 14.37 -11.27
CA THR A 177 4.50 13.43 -10.92
C THR A 177 3.66 14.02 -9.79
N ALA A 178 2.34 13.92 -9.89
CA ALA A 178 1.40 14.27 -8.83
C ALA A 178 0.67 13.00 -8.36
N HIS A 179 0.45 12.86 -7.05
CA HIS A 179 -0.10 11.67 -6.43
C HIS A 179 -1.62 11.57 -6.62
N LEU A 180 -2.32 12.68 -6.36
CA LEU A 180 -3.76 12.93 -6.48
C LEU A 180 -4.69 12.20 -5.50
N ASP A 181 -4.15 11.43 -4.57
CA ASP A 181 -4.94 10.74 -3.54
C ASP A 181 -4.13 10.58 -2.24
N ILE A 182 -3.51 11.68 -1.78
CA ILE A 182 -2.77 11.69 -0.52
C ILE A 182 -3.75 11.67 0.65
N ALA A 183 -3.80 10.53 1.34
CA ALA A 183 -4.57 10.35 2.57
C ALA A 183 -3.85 9.35 3.47
N SER A 184 -4.23 9.30 4.76
CA SER A 184 -3.60 8.42 5.75
C SER A 184 -3.44 6.95 5.32
N PRO A 185 -4.41 6.29 4.66
CA PRO A 185 -4.22 4.92 4.20
C PRO A 185 -3.24 4.75 3.03
N ASN A 186 -2.83 5.84 2.37
CA ASN A 186 -1.78 5.86 1.34
C ASN A 186 -0.40 6.26 1.88
N VAL A 187 -0.28 6.43 3.20
CA VAL A 187 1.00 6.63 3.86
C VAL A 187 1.29 5.39 4.71
N MET A 188 2.41 4.73 4.45
CA MET A 188 2.84 3.55 5.19
C MET A 188 4.26 3.72 5.73
N MET A 189 4.64 2.89 6.70
CA MET A 189 5.98 2.86 7.28
C MET A 189 6.58 1.45 7.22
N ASP A 190 7.90 1.36 7.15
CA ASP A 190 8.60 0.09 7.35
C ASP A 190 8.79 -0.19 8.85
N ALA A 191 7.78 -0.81 9.47
CA ALA A 191 7.78 -1.08 10.91
C ALA A 191 8.57 -2.33 11.32
N ARG A 192 9.06 -3.14 10.37
CA ARG A 192 9.67 -4.45 10.67
C ARG A 192 10.81 -4.35 11.67
N SER A 193 11.61 -3.28 11.58
CA SER A 193 12.73 -3.01 12.48
C SER A 193 12.33 -2.67 13.93
N LEU A 194 11.04 -2.43 14.18
CA LEU A 194 10.49 -2.15 15.51
C LEU A 194 10.18 -3.43 16.31
N TYR A 195 10.21 -4.60 15.67
CA TYR A 195 9.91 -5.89 16.30
C TYR A 195 11.16 -6.80 16.27
N ASP A 196 11.29 -7.66 17.28
CA ASP A 196 12.37 -8.67 17.33
C ASP A 196 12.05 -9.92 16.49
N GLU A 197 10.82 -10.00 15.98
CA GLU A 197 10.31 -11.13 15.22
C GLU A 197 9.25 -10.67 14.21
N PRO A 198 8.99 -11.46 13.16
CA PRO A 198 8.00 -11.09 12.15
C PRO A 198 6.58 -11.08 12.72
N PHE A 199 5.76 -10.16 12.21
CA PHE A 199 4.34 -10.04 12.53
C PHE A 199 3.46 -10.57 11.37
N HIS A 200 2.21 -10.89 11.69
CA HIS A 200 1.24 -11.30 10.67
C HIS A 200 1.02 -10.15 9.66
N PRO A 201 1.07 -10.39 8.33
CA PRO A 201 1.05 -9.34 7.31
C PRO A 201 -0.15 -8.38 7.35
N PHE A 202 -1.35 -8.89 7.64
CA PHE A 202 -2.58 -8.09 7.75
C PHE A 202 -2.97 -7.69 9.18
N TYR A 203 -2.72 -8.54 10.18
CA TYR A 203 -2.99 -8.27 11.60
C TYR A 203 -1.69 -8.06 12.35
N GLN A 204 -1.02 -6.95 12.10
CA GLN A 204 0.39 -6.72 12.51
C GLN A 204 0.59 -6.58 14.03
N THR A 205 -0.49 -6.59 14.81
CA THR A 205 -0.49 -6.75 16.27
C THR A 205 -0.44 -8.21 16.72
N LEU A 206 -0.32 -9.17 15.80
CA LEU A 206 -0.24 -10.60 16.07
C LEU A 206 1.03 -11.21 15.49
N SER A 207 1.50 -12.28 16.11
CA SER A 207 2.53 -13.17 15.57
C SER A 207 2.15 -13.76 14.22
N LEU A 208 3.15 -14.27 13.47
CA LEU A 208 2.92 -14.89 12.17
C LEU A 208 1.84 -15.98 12.16
N ASP A 209 1.74 -16.76 13.22
CA ASP A 209 0.77 -17.83 13.40
C ASP A 209 -0.53 -17.35 14.08
N ALA A 210 -0.70 -16.04 14.21
CA ALA A 210 -1.84 -15.36 14.84
C ALA A 210 -2.16 -15.82 16.27
N SER A 211 -1.21 -16.47 16.97
CA SER A 211 -1.45 -17.10 18.27
C SER A 211 -1.22 -16.18 19.47
N ARG A 212 -0.44 -15.11 19.31
CA ARG A 212 -0.06 -14.19 20.38
C ARG A 212 -0.05 -12.74 19.92
N LEU A 213 -0.34 -11.85 20.85
CA LEU A 213 -0.19 -10.41 20.64
C LEU A 213 1.29 -10.03 20.56
N LEU A 214 1.59 -9.19 19.57
CA LEU A 214 2.88 -8.57 19.37
C LEU A 214 2.85 -7.11 19.79
N GLN A 215 3.95 -6.67 20.39
CA GLN A 215 4.18 -5.29 20.76
C GLN A 215 5.51 -4.83 20.15
N PRO A 216 5.61 -3.59 19.66
CA PRO A 216 6.88 -3.02 19.24
C PRO A 216 7.89 -3.08 20.39
N ARG A 217 9.09 -3.62 20.11
CA ARG A 217 10.19 -3.68 21.08
C ARG A 217 10.95 -2.35 21.16
N TYR A 218 11.01 -1.65 20.03
CA TYR A 218 11.78 -0.41 19.86
C TYR A 218 10.83 0.74 19.50
N LYS A 219 11.26 1.94 19.86
CA LYS A 219 10.66 3.20 19.41
C LYS A 219 11.12 3.50 18.00
N ARG A 220 10.37 4.37 17.30
CA ARG A 220 10.75 4.82 15.96
C ARG A 220 12.06 5.59 16.00
N SER A 221 12.26 6.39 17.04
CA SER A 221 13.49 7.15 17.28
C SER A 221 14.74 6.29 17.54
N GLU A 222 14.58 4.99 17.82
CA GLU A 222 15.70 4.05 18.01
C GLU A 222 16.07 3.31 16.71
N LYS A 223 15.30 3.49 15.64
CA LYS A 223 15.45 2.82 14.35
C LYS A 223 15.37 3.83 13.21
N ASN A 224 15.91 3.48 12.04
CA ASN A 224 15.79 4.33 10.85
C ASN A 224 14.48 4.01 10.12
N ILE A 225 13.36 4.51 10.65
CA ILE A 225 12.05 4.29 10.04
C ILE A 225 11.91 5.10 8.76
N ARG A 226 11.55 4.40 7.67
CA ARG A 226 11.17 5.02 6.42
C ARG A 226 9.65 5.02 6.25
N TYR A 227 9.13 6.15 5.80
CA TYR A 227 7.74 6.31 5.39
C TYR A 227 7.65 6.33 3.86
N TYR A 228 6.55 5.82 3.33
CA TYR A 228 6.31 5.71 1.89
C TYR A 228 4.91 6.17 1.54
N TYR A 229 4.83 6.93 0.45
CA TYR A 229 3.62 7.05 -0.37
C TYR A 229 3.41 5.75 -1.12
N ILE A 230 2.19 5.21 -1.03
CA ILE A 230 1.75 4.02 -1.75
C ILE A 230 0.58 4.36 -2.65
N ASP A 231 0.25 3.43 -3.55
CA ASP A 231 -0.94 3.47 -4.38
C ASP A 231 -0.96 4.65 -5.38
N LEU A 232 -0.31 4.45 -6.52
CA LEU A 232 -0.23 5.44 -7.58
C LEU A 232 -1.39 5.31 -8.58
N GLY A 233 -2.53 4.76 -8.14
CA GLY A 233 -3.69 4.49 -8.98
C GLY A 233 -4.24 5.74 -9.68
N TYR A 234 -4.24 6.88 -8.98
CA TYR A 234 -4.69 8.16 -9.55
C TYR A 234 -3.56 9.05 -10.05
N SER A 235 -2.30 8.64 -9.85
CA SER A 235 -1.16 9.50 -10.12
C SER A 235 -0.97 9.78 -11.61
N VAL A 236 -0.54 11.00 -11.90
CA VAL A 236 -0.27 11.47 -13.25
C VAL A 236 1.16 11.97 -13.33
N ARG A 237 1.77 11.81 -14.50
CA ARG A 237 3.11 12.33 -14.79
C ARG A 237 3.09 13.14 -16.07
N PHE A 238 3.79 14.27 -16.02
CA PHE A 238 3.94 15.19 -17.14
C PHE A 238 5.34 15.01 -17.75
N ASP A 239 5.41 14.28 -18.87
CA ASP A 239 6.66 14.06 -19.60
C ASP A 239 6.97 15.16 -20.62
N ASP A 240 5.94 15.84 -21.12
CA ASP A 240 6.07 16.95 -22.04
C ASP A 240 6.15 18.28 -21.28
N SER A 241 7.25 19.01 -21.45
CA SER A 241 7.46 20.33 -20.84
C SER A 241 6.55 21.41 -21.42
N ASP A 242 6.07 21.23 -22.64
CA ASP A 242 5.30 22.23 -23.38
C ASP A 242 3.79 22.07 -23.18
N SER A 243 3.37 20.91 -22.66
CA SER A 243 1.98 20.64 -22.29
C SER A 243 1.58 21.38 -21.00
N PRO A 244 0.35 21.94 -20.92
CA PRO A 244 -0.15 22.52 -19.68
C PRO A 244 -0.08 21.50 -18.54
N ARG A 245 0.51 21.89 -17.40
CA ARG A 245 0.53 21.07 -16.17
C ARG A 245 -0.81 21.10 -15.44
N THR A 246 -1.88 20.80 -16.17
CA THR A 246 -3.23 20.79 -15.63
C THR A 246 -3.96 19.51 -16.01
N ILE A 247 -4.89 19.10 -15.17
CA ILE A 247 -5.79 17.96 -15.41
C ILE A 247 -7.24 18.35 -15.15
N VAL A 248 -8.17 17.52 -15.62
CA VAL A 248 -9.61 17.63 -15.33
C VAL A 248 -10.05 16.36 -14.60
N GLY A 249 -10.85 16.52 -13.55
CA GLY A 249 -11.48 15.41 -12.83
C GLY A 249 -11.39 15.51 -11.30
N SER A 250 -12.27 14.77 -10.63
CA SER A 250 -12.52 14.86 -9.18
C SER A 250 -12.35 13.50 -8.49
N GLN A 251 -11.18 12.87 -8.66
CA GLN A 251 -10.91 11.54 -8.11
C GLN A 251 -9.84 11.62 -7.02
N ALA A 252 -10.29 11.67 -5.77
CA ALA A 252 -9.49 11.61 -4.56
C ALA A 252 -10.40 11.34 -3.35
N ARG A 253 -9.86 10.80 -2.27
CA ARG A 253 -10.58 10.74 -0.98
C ARG A 253 -10.73 12.11 -0.34
N GLU A 254 -9.70 12.93 -0.46
CA GLU A 254 -9.69 14.32 -0.02
C GLU A 254 -9.70 15.21 -1.26
N LEU A 255 -10.87 15.69 -1.68
CA LEU A 255 -10.96 16.56 -2.85
C LEU A 255 -10.50 17.97 -2.48
N ALA A 256 -9.52 18.49 -3.23
CA ALA A 256 -9.19 19.91 -3.19
C ALA A 256 -10.29 20.73 -3.90
N PRO A 257 -10.58 21.98 -3.46
CA PRO A 257 -11.68 22.77 -4.01
C PRO A 257 -11.64 22.94 -5.54
N GLU A 258 -10.44 23.05 -6.11
CA GLU A 258 -10.21 23.15 -7.55
C GLU A 258 -10.65 21.89 -8.31
N GLN A 259 -10.59 20.71 -7.68
CA GLN A 259 -11.00 19.44 -8.29
C GLN A 259 -12.51 19.35 -8.46
N GLU A 260 -13.28 20.08 -7.65
CA GLU A 260 -14.76 20.09 -7.69
C GLU A 260 -15.32 21.04 -8.77
N THR A 261 -14.48 21.91 -9.33
CA THR A 261 -14.93 22.92 -10.31
C THR A 261 -15.27 22.33 -11.68
N GLY A 262 -14.74 21.14 -11.99
CA GLY A 262 -14.78 20.56 -13.34
C GLY A 262 -13.90 21.28 -14.37
N LEU A 263 -13.14 22.30 -13.95
CA LEU A 263 -12.19 23.03 -14.79
C LEU A 263 -10.78 22.42 -14.70
N PRO A 264 -9.89 22.70 -15.67
CA PRO A 264 -8.49 22.32 -15.55
C PRO A 264 -7.84 22.96 -14.32
N TYR A 265 -7.13 22.16 -13.52
CA TYR A 265 -6.43 22.60 -12.31
C TYR A 265 -5.02 22.04 -12.23
N ASP A 266 -4.19 22.66 -11.40
CA ASP A 266 -2.82 22.20 -11.11
C ASP A 266 -2.86 21.03 -10.10
N PRO A 267 -2.50 19.80 -10.51
CA PRO A 267 -2.56 18.64 -9.62
C PRO A 267 -1.50 18.66 -8.50
N PHE A 268 -0.40 19.40 -8.69
CA PHE A 268 0.66 19.51 -7.69
C PHE A 268 0.17 20.33 -6.49
N VAL A 269 -0.65 21.36 -6.71
CA VAL A 269 -1.27 22.14 -5.63
C VAL A 269 -2.34 21.31 -4.91
N ALA A 270 -3.11 20.50 -5.64
CA ALA A 270 -4.07 19.58 -5.05
C ALA A 270 -3.40 18.59 -4.07
N ASP A 271 -2.24 18.03 -4.42
CA ASP A 271 -1.47 17.17 -3.50
C ASP A 271 -1.08 17.87 -2.20
N VAL A 272 -0.66 19.15 -2.28
CA VAL A 272 -0.30 19.95 -1.10
C VAL A 272 -1.51 20.15 -0.20
N TYR A 273 -2.68 20.44 -0.79
CA TYR A 273 -3.94 20.53 -0.04
C TYR A 273 -4.27 19.21 0.65
N GLN A 274 -4.20 18.09 -0.07
CA GLN A 274 -4.49 16.75 0.44
C GLN A 274 -3.58 16.35 1.60
N LEU A 275 -2.27 16.60 1.48
CA LEU A 275 -1.31 16.39 2.57
C LEU A 275 -1.62 17.28 3.77
N GLY A 276 -1.99 18.55 3.54
CA GLY A 276 -2.45 19.47 4.57
C GLY A 276 -3.68 18.93 5.32
N LYS A 277 -4.71 18.48 4.59
CA LYS A 277 -5.92 17.88 5.19
C LYS A 277 -5.63 16.62 5.98
N MET A 278 -4.75 15.76 5.49
CA MET A 278 -4.29 14.60 6.26
C MET A 278 -3.66 15.04 7.60
N ILE A 279 -2.73 16.01 7.59
CA ILE A 279 -2.10 16.52 8.82
C ILE A 279 -3.15 17.14 9.76
N GLN A 280 -4.06 17.96 9.21
CA GLN A 280 -5.13 18.63 9.95
C GLN A 280 -6.07 17.63 10.63
N ARG A 281 -6.44 16.55 9.96
CA ARG A 281 -7.40 15.56 10.47
C ARG A 281 -6.72 14.53 11.38
N ASP A 282 -5.57 14.01 10.97
CA ASP A 282 -5.03 12.78 11.53
C ASP A 282 -3.98 13.03 12.62
N LEU A 283 -3.30 14.18 12.60
CA LEU A 283 -2.19 14.50 13.52
C LEU A 283 -2.57 15.59 14.53
N ILE A 284 -3.00 16.77 14.08
CA ILE A 284 -3.25 17.94 14.96
C ILE A 284 -4.20 17.62 16.13
N PRO A 285 -5.34 16.94 15.95
CA PRO A 285 -6.27 16.64 17.04
C PRO A 285 -5.71 15.65 18.08
N LYS A 286 -4.69 14.87 17.71
CA LYS A 286 -4.09 13.84 18.55
C LYS A 286 -2.83 14.30 19.26
N ILE A 287 -2.21 15.39 18.81
CA ILE A 287 -0.90 15.87 19.27
C ILE A 287 -1.00 17.39 19.51
N GLU A 288 -1.33 17.77 20.75
CA GLU A 288 -1.54 19.18 21.15
C GLU A 288 -0.36 20.08 20.76
N GLN A 289 0.87 19.58 20.88
CA GLN A 289 2.09 20.36 20.71
C GLN A 289 2.37 20.73 19.25
N ILE A 290 1.65 20.16 18.27
CA ILE A 290 1.78 20.55 16.85
C ILE A 290 0.63 21.42 16.36
N LYS A 291 -0.23 21.95 17.25
CA LYS A 291 -1.28 22.91 16.88
C LYS A 291 -0.75 24.17 16.19
N PHE A 292 0.52 24.51 16.39
CA PHE A 292 1.15 25.61 15.65
C PHE A 292 1.20 25.39 14.12
N LEU A 293 0.96 24.15 13.64
CA LEU A 293 0.83 23.83 12.21
C LEU A 293 -0.56 24.19 11.65
N GLU A 294 -1.56 24.53 12.48
CA GLU A 294 -2.90 24.86 12.02
C GLU A 294 -2.94 25.92 10.91
N PRO A 295 -2.16 27.02 10.94
CA PRO A 295 -2.16 28.00 9.87
C PRO A 295 -1.65 27.47 8.52
N LEU A 296 -0.89 26.37 8.51
CA LEU A 296 -0.32 25.77 7.29
C LEU A 296 -1.28 24.80 6.60
N VAL A 297 -2.32 24.34 7.30
CA VAL A 297 -3.21 23.25 6.82
C VAL A 297 -4.67 23.67 6.70
N ARG A 298 -4.94 24.98 6.78
CA ARG A 298 -6.29 25.54 6.64
C ARG A 298 -6.74 25.51 5.19
#